data_AF-A0A932A725-F1
#
_entry.id   AF-A0A932A725-F1
#
_cell.length_a   1.000
_cell.length_b   1.000
_cell.length_c   1.000
_cell.angle_alpha   90.00
_cell.angle_beta   90.00
_cell.angle_gamma   90.00
#
_symmetry.space_group_name_H-M   'P 1'
#
loop_
_entity.id
_entity.type
_entity.pdbx_description
1 polymer ?
#
loop_
_entity_poly.entity_id
_entity_poly.type
_entity_poly.pdbx_seq_one_letter_code
_entity_poly.pdbx_strand_id
1 'polypeptide(L)'
;MSILKQEALDYHGGGRPGKIEVVSTKPCWTQRDLSLAYTPGVAEPCREIESDPGKAYQYTAKGNLVAVVSNGTAVLGLGDIGALAGKPVMEGKGILFKRFADIDVFDLEIDTKDPDEVVRFCQLLEPTVGGINLEDIKAPECFYIEEKLKATMKVPVFHDDQHGTAIISGAALLNALEIVGKDIAKVRLVVNGAGAAGIACAKHYVRLGVRLENITLCDTKGVVYKRRSCGMNAYKEHFAQATGLRTLEQALYGADVFVGLSVQGAVTADMLRTMAKDPIVFAMANPDPEITYEEAKAARRDVIMATGRSDYPNQVNNVLGFPFIFRGALDVRATTINEAMKLAATKALAALAKEEVPESVCRAYLGESFHFGRDYLIPKPFDPRVLVWEAMAVAQAAMETGVAQMPIGLETYRKQLQRSLGRLLAHSAPVDDILAPPPATAPRGVETSARRAMAAMELSRAR
;
A
#
# COMPACT_ATOMS: atom_id res chain seq x y z
N MET A 1 9.27 12.22 -14.02
CA MET A 1 9.03 13.65 -13.68
C MET A 1 9.31 13.84 -12.20
N SER A 2 10.07 14.87 -11.80
CA SER A 2 10.30 15.19 -10.38
C SER A 2 9.21 16.14 -9.88
N ILE A 3 8.49 15.77 -8.82
CA ILE A 3 7.51 16.65 -8.15
C ILE A 3 8.26 17.68 -7.30
N LEU A 4 7.97 18.97 -7.48
CA LEU A 4 8.56 20.02 -6.67
C LEU A 4 7.90 20.09 -5.30
N LYS A 5 8.68 20.49 -4.28
CA LYS A 5 8.18 20.67 -2.90
C LYS A 5 6.93 21.56 -2.85
N GLN A 6 6.92 22.66 -3.59
CA GLN A 6 5.81 23.60 -3.57
C GLN A 6 4.54 22.99 -4.19
N GLU A 7 4.65 22.22 -5.26
CA GLU A 7 3.50 21.52 -5.87
C GLU A 7 2.85 20.56 -4.88
N ALA A 8 3.67 19.81 -4.12
CA ALA A 8 3.15 18.91 -3.09
C ALA A 8 2.44 19.68 -1.96
N LEU A 9 2.97 20.81 -1.51
CA LEU A 9 2.35 21.64 -0.47
C LEU A 9 1.05 22.29 -0.96
N ASP A 10 1.05 22.82 -2.19
CA ASP A 10 -0.12 23.44 -2.81
C ASP A 10 -1.24 22.40 -3.03
N TYR A 11 -0.89 21.16 -3.39
CA TYR A 11 -1.85 20.06 -3.49
C TYR A 11 -2.56 19.76 -2.16
N HIS A 12 -1.85 19.86 -1.01
CA HIS A 12 -2.44 19.58 0.31
C HIS A 12 -3.13 20.80 0.95
N GLY A 13 -2.67 22.01 0.62
CA GLY A 13 -3.17 23.26 1.22
C GLY A 13 -4.18 24.03 0.36
N GLY A 14 -4.27 23.73 -0.93
CA GLY A 14 -5.10 24.44 -1.89
C GLY A 14 -6.60 24.16 -1.73
N GLY A 15 -7.42 25.21 -1.84
CA GLY A 15 -8.87 25.09 -1.72
C GLY A 15 -9.31 24.71 -0.30
N ARG A 16 -9.67 23.44 -0.11
CA ARG A 16 -10.01 22.85 1.20
C ARG A 16 -8.80 22.04 1.67
N PRO A 17 -8.14 22.40 2.79
CA PRO A 17 -6.97 21.67 3.27
C PRO A 17 -7.25 20.20 3.59
N GLY A 18 -6.22 19.37 3.39
CA GLY A 18 -6.31 17.92 3.53
C GLY A 18 -6.88 17.27 2.28
N LYS A 19 -7.01 15.95 2.30
CA LYS A 19 -7.34 15.17 1.11
C LYS A 19 -8.60 14.31 1.22
N ILE A 20 -9.32 14.44 2.33
CA ILE A 20 -10.50 13.65 2.65
C ILE A 20 -11.64 14.55 3.12
N GLU A 21 -12.87 14.06 2.93
CA GLU A 21 -14.07 14.67 3.46
C GLU A 21 -15.12 13.61 3.76
N VAL A 22 -16.01 13.90 4.72
CA VAL A 22 -17.19 13.06 5.01
C VAL A 22 -18.37 13.60 4.23
N VAL A 23 -18.97 12.75 3.39
CA VAL A 23 -20.12 13.09 2.55
C VAL A 23 -21.31 12.20 2.87
N SER A 24 -22.52 12.76 2.82
CA SER A 24 -23.74 11.98 3.05
C SER A 24 -24.01 11.04 1.87
N THR A 25 -24.28 9.77 2.16
CA THR A 25 -24.70 8.77 1.16
C THR A 25 -26.21 8.73 0.94
N LYS A 26 -26.97 9.46 1.76
CA LYS A 26 -28.44 9.54 1.71
C LYS A 26 -28.90 11.00 1.57
N PRO A 27 -30.05 11.26 0.93
CA PRO A 27 -30.65 12.60 0.94
C PRO A 27 -30.83 13.13 2.37
N CYS A 28 -30.64 14.43 2.55
CA CYS A 28 -30.87 15.12 3.83
C CYS A 28 -31.38 16.55 3.57
N TRP A 29 -32.36 16.69 2.66
CA TRP A 29 -32.81 17.99 2.15
C TRP A 29 -34.22 18.34 2.59
N THR A 30 -34.99 17.37 3.05
CA THR A 30 -36.38 17.54 3.47
C THR A 30 -36.58 17.18 4.93
N GLN A 31 -37.69 17.65 5.53
CA GLN A 31 -38.09 17.23 6.88
C GLN A 31 -38.20 15.71 7.00
N ARG A 32 -38.73 15.05 5.96
CA ARG A 32 -38.83 13.58 5.90
C ARG A 32 -37.44 12.93 5.94
N ASP A 33 -36.50 13.43 5.15
CA ASP A 33 -35.13 12.91 5.14
C ASP A 33 -34.47 13.05 6.51
N LEU A 34 -34.62 14.22 7.15
CA LEU A 34 -34.08 14.46 8.50
C LEU A 34 -34.70 13.51 9.53
N SER A 35 -36.01 13.27 9.46
CA SER A 35 -36.70 12.32 10.35
C SER A 35 -36.29 10.87 10.14
N LEU A 36 -35.73 10.51 8.97
CA LEU A 36 -35.18 9.17 8.69
C LEU A 36 -33.70 9.06 9.07
N ALA A 37 -32.91 10.09 8.74
CA ALA A 37 -31.49 10.15 9.02
C ALA A 37 -31.19 10.32 10.52
N TYR A 38 -32.12 10.94 11.26
CA TYR A 38 -32.02 11.18 12.69
C TYR A 38 -33.34 10.86 13.39
N THR A 39 -33.68 11.59 14.45
CA THR A 39 -34.90 11.32 15.23
C THR A 39 -36.17 11.70 14.45
N PRO A 40 -37.24 10.88 14.55
CA PRO A 40 -37.33 9.65 15.35
C PRO A 40 -36.85 8.37 14.64
N GLY A 41 -36.69 8.40 13.31
CA GLY A 41 -36.51 7.19 12.48
C GLY A 41 -35.22 6.40 12.77
N VAL A 42 -34.13 7.07 13.16
CA VAL A 42 -32.84 6.42 13.50
C VAL A 42 -32.96 5.43 14.67
N ALA A 43 -34.02 5.54 15.50
CA ALA A 43 -34.25 4.60 16.59
C ALA A 43 -34.54 3.17 16.09
N GLU A 44 -35.13 3.01 14.92
CA GLU A 44 -35.47 1.69 14.38
C GLU A 44 -34.23 0.84 14.04
N PRO A 45 -33.25 1.31 13.23
CA PRO A 45 -32.02 0.53 13.01
C PRO A 45 -31.23 0.30 14.31
N CYS A 46 -31.29 1.21 15.30
CA CYS A 46 -30.69 0.97 16.61
C CYS A 46 -31.32 -0.23 17.34
N ARG A 47 -32.64 -0.32 17.41
CA ARG A 47 -33.35 -1.47 18.02
C ARG A 47 -33.10 -2.77 17.26
N GLU A 48 -33.05 -2.70 15.93
CA GLU A 48 -32.71 -3.86 15.10
C GLU A 48 -31.30 -4.39 15.40
N ILE A 49 -30.31 -3.49 15.58
CA ILE A 49 -28.93 -3.85 15.92
C ILE A 49 -28.81 -4.33 17.37
N GLU A 50 -29.55 -3.74 18.30
CA GLU A 50 -29.63 -4.21 19.69
C GLU A 50 -30.13 -5.66 19.76
N SER A 51 -31.15 -6.00 18.96
CA SER A 51 -31.71 -7.34 18.85
C SER A 51 -30.78 -8.33 18.12
N ASP A 52 -30.12 -7.88 17.04
CA ASP A 52 -29.16 -8.67 16.27
C ASP A 52 -27.94 -7.81 15.87
N PRO A 53 -26.82 -7.92 16.60
CA PRO A 53 -25.61 -7.15 16.31
C PRO A 53 -25.07 -7.31 14.88
N GLY A 54 -25.38 -8.43 14.21
CA GLY A 54 -24.99 -8.67 12.81
C GLY A 54 -25.61 -7.67 11.82
N LYS A 55 -26.75 -7.06 12.17
CA LYS A 55 -27.43 -6.03 11.36
C LYS A 55 -26.67 -4.71 11.30
N ALA A 56 -25.63 -4.51 12.11
CA ALA A 56 -24.73 -3.37 11.99
C ALA A 56 -24.08 -3.31 10.58
N TYR A 57 -23.79 -4.47 9.97
CA TYR A 57 -23.27 -4.54 8.60
C TYR A 57 -24.31 -4.21 7.51
N GLN A 58 -25.60 -4.18 7.86
CA GLN A 58 -26.69 -3.85 6.94
C GLN A 58 -27.12 -2.38 7.05
N TYR A 59 -27.20 -1.86 8.28
CA TYR A 59 -27.77 -0.54 8.56
C TYR A 59 -26.73 0.55 8.84
N THR A 60 -25.45 0.24 8.79
CA THR A 60 -24.36 1.21 9.02
C THR A 60 -23.25 1.06 7.99
N ALA A 61 -22.31 2.00 7.98
CA ALA A 61 -21.11 1.94 7.14
C ALA A 61 -20.10 0.86 7.57
N LYS A 62 -20.30 0.18 8.71
CA LYS A 62 -19.36 -0.81 9.29
C LYS A 62 -18.79 -1.77 8.26
N GLY A 63 -19.62 -2.34 7.39
CA GLY A 63 -19.18 -3.34 6.41
C GLY A 63 -18.24 -2.83 5.31
N ASN A 64 -18.12 -1.52 5.14
CA ASN A 64 -17.27 -0.90 4.13
C ASN A 64 -16.20 0.05 4.70
N LEU A 65 -16.18 0.24 6.02
CA LEU A 65 -15.34 1.20 6.70
C LEU A 65 -14.08 0.53 7.26
N VAL A 66 -12.91 1.03 6.88
CA VAL A 66 -11.61 0.61 7.43
C VAL A 66 -11.02 1.74 8.27
N ALA A 67 -10.48 1.42 9.45
CA ALA A 67 -9.64 2.37 10.17
C ALA A 67 -8.18 2.19 9.75
N VAL A 68 -7.57 3.24 9.22
CA VAL A 68 -6.11 3.34 9.02
C VAL A 68 -5.52 3.91 10.31
N VAL A 69 -4.82 3.08 11.07
CA VAL A 69 -4.30 3.43 12.40
C VAL A 69 -2.78 3.50 12.36
N SER A 70 -2.23 4.64 12.81
CA SER A 70 -0.79 4.86 12.93
C SER A 70 -0.46 5.66 14.18
N ASN A 71 0.73 5.45 14.76
CA ASN A 71 1.30 6.34 15.76
C ASN A 71 2.46 7.21 15.23
N GLY A 72 2.72 7.15 13.92
CA GLY A 72 3.72 7.96 13.24
C GLY A 72 5.18 7.64 13.65
N THR A 73 5.44 6.44 14.15
CA THR A 73 6.78 6.05 14.63
C THR A 73 7.71 5.51 13.55
N ALA A 74 7.19 5.22 12.35
CA ALA A 74 7.98 4.76 11.21
C ALA A 74 7.43 5.27 9.87
N VAL A 75 7.19 6.59 9.77
CA VAL A 75 6.58 7.18 8.57
C VAL A 75 7.55 7.17 7.39
N LEU A 76 7.27 6.34 6.39
CA LEU A 76 8.12 6.22 5.18
C LEU A 76 9.61 6.00 5.55
N GLY A 77 10.53 6.70 4.88
CA GLY A 77 11.94 6.79 5.25
C GLY A 77 12.26 7.89 6.27
N LEU A 78 11.25 8.58 6.83
CA LEU A 78 11.43 9.72 7.74
C LEU A 78 11.57 9.28 9.20
N GLY A 79 11.12 8.07 9.53
CA GLY A 79 11.21 7.50 10.88
C GLY A 79 10.13 8.02 11.83
N ASP A 80 10.49 8.18 13.10
CA ASP A 80 9.59 8.65 14.16
C ASP A 80 9.44 10.17 14.09
N ILE A 81 8.43 10.62 13.33
CA ILE A 81 8.06 12.03 13.18
C ILE A 81 6.79 12.40 13.97
N GLY A 82 6.18 11.42 14.65
CA GLY A 82 4.98 11.57 15.46
C GLY A 82 3.68 11.54 14.67
N ALA A 83 2.59 11.24 15.39
CA ALA A 83 1.23 11.06 14.86
C ALA A 83 0.78 12.19 13.92
N LEU A 84 0.90 13.46 14.36
CA LEU A 84 0.43 14.61 13.59
C LEU A 84 1.19 14.79 12.27
N ALA A 85 2.51 14.58 12.27
CA ALA A 85 3.31 14.73 11.06
C ALA A 85 3.07 13.57 10.06
N GLY A 86 2.64 12.40 10.55
CA GLY A 86 2.23 11.27 9.73
C GLY A 86 0.86 11.41 9.07
N LYS A 87 -0.01 12.32 9.57
CA LYS A 87 -1.38 12.49 9.09
C LYS A 87 -1.53 12.62 7.56
N PRO A 88 -0.72 13.40 6.84
CA PRO A 88 -0.83 13.46 5.38
C PRO A 88 -0.64 12.09 4.71
N VAL A 89 0.18 11.20 5.24
CA VAL A 89 0.36 9.85 4.69
C VAL A 89 -0.91 9.02 4.89
N MET A 90 -1.53 9.09 6.07
CA MET A 90 -2.76 8.36 6.41
C MET A 90 -3.97 8.82 5.59
N GLU A 91 -4.15 10.13 5.42
CA GLU A 91 -5.16 10.67 4.48
C GLU A 91 -4.92 10.16 3.05
N GLY A 92 -3.64 10.04 2.66
CA GLY A 92 -3.25 9.46 1.38
C GLY A 92 -3.73 8.03 1.22
N LYS A 93 -3.51 7.17 2.25
CA LYS A 93 -4.04 5.80 2.27
C LYS A 93 -5.56 5.78 2.13
N GLY A 94 -6.27 6.70 2.81
CA GLY A 94 -7.71 6.86 2.70
C GLY A 94 -8.20 7.06 1.26
N ILE A 95 -7.57 7.98 0.52
CA ILE A 95 -7.91 8.20 -0.90
C ILE A 95 -7.64 6.94 -1.73
N LEU A 96 -6.53 6.25 -1.49
CA LEU A 96 -6.18 5.06 -2.27
C LEU A 96 -7.18 3.91 -2.04
N PHE A 97 -7.58 3.68 -0.79
CA PHE A 97 -8.68 2.75 -0.47
C PHE A 97 -9.97 3.11 -1.22
N LYS A 98 -10.37 4.39 -1.17
CA LYS A 98 -11.60 4.86 -1.81
C LYS A 98 -11.52 4.76 -3.33
N ARG A 99 -10.41 5.20 -3.92
CA ARG A 99 -10.21 5.29 -5.36
C ARG A 99 -10.13 3.93 -6.03
N PHE A 100 -9.38 3.00 -5.43
CA PHE A 100 -9.08 1.71 -6.06
C PHE A 100 -10.08 0.61 -5.68
N ALA A 101 -10.73 0.70 -4.52
CA ALA A 101 -11.57 -0.38 -3.99
C ALA A 101 -12.94 0.08 -3.46
N ASP A 102 -13.29 1.36 -3.58
CA ASP A 102 -14.52 1.95 -3.02
C ASP A 102 -14.69 1.66 -1.52
N ILE A 103 -13.57 1.70 -0.78
CA ILE A 103 -13.54 1.49 0.68
C ILE A 103 -13.52 2.85 1.38
N ASP A 104 -14.40 3.03 2.35
CA ASP A 104 -14.44 4.23 3.17
C ASP A 104 -13.42 4.11 4.31
N VAL A 105 -12.78 5.22 4.68
CA VAL A 105 -11.67 5.21 5.63
C VAL A 105 -11.84 6.27 6.70
N PHE A 106 -11.53 5.89 7.94
CA PHE A 106 -11.08 6.83 8.97
C PHE A 106 -9.57 6.70 9.15
N ASP A 107 -8.85 7.79 8.93
CA ASP A 107 -7.46 7.95 9.32
C ASP A 107 -7.39 8.35 10.81
N LEU A 108 -6.68 7.55 11.59
CA LEU A 108 -6.66 7.64 13.05
C LEU A 108 -5.21 7.63 13.54
N GLU A 109 -4.65 8.84 13.65
CA GLU A 109 -3.32 9.06 14.20
C GLU A 109 -3.37 9.14 15.73
N ILE A 110 -2.74 8.17 16.40
CA ILE A 110 -2.75 8.05 17.86
C ILE A 110 -1.42 8.50 18.48
N ASP A 111 -1.48 9.47 19.38
CA ASP A 111 -0.28 10.03 20.03
C ASP A 111 0.13 9.19 21.25
N THR A 112 0.52 7.94 20.99
CA THR A 112 1.10 7.05 22.00
C THR A 112 2.20 6.16 21.41
N LYS A 113 3.23 5.90 22.23
CA LYS A 113 4.31 4.96 21.93
C LYS A 113 4.16 3.63 22.68
N ASP A 114 3.18 3.53 23.57
CA ASP A 114 2.89 2.28 24.27
C ASP A 114 2.09 1.34 23.36
N PRO A 115 2.65 0.17 22.96
CA PRO A 115 1.94 -0.76 22.10
C PRO A 115 0.65 -1.32 22.72
N ASP A 116 0.54 -1.42 24.04
CA ASP A 116 -0.68 -1.89 24.70
C ASP A 116 -1.82 -0.87 24.58
N GLU A 117 -1.50 0.43 24.60
CA GLU A 117 -2.48 1.48 24.34
C GLU A 117 -2.95 1.47 22.88
N VAL A 118 -2.05 1.24 21.93
CA VAL A 118 -2.41 1.05 20.51
C VAL A 118 -3.36 -0.14 20.35
N VAL A 119 -3.02 -1.29 20.96
CA VAL A 119 -3.87 -2.49 20.93
C VAL A 119 -5.25 -2.19 21.51
N ARG A 120 -5.31 -1.57 22.69
CA ARG A 120 -6.56 -1.24 23.37
C ARG A 120 -7.41 -0.28 22.54
N PHE A 121 -6.79 0.73 21.92
CA PHE A 121 -7.49 1.66 21.03
C PHE A 121 -8.16 0.94 19.87
N CYS A 122 -7.42 0.09 19.15
CA CYS A 122 -7.97 -0.69 18.03
C CYS A 122 -9.11 -1.62 18.48
N GLN A 123 -8.99 -2.28 19.65
CA GLN A 123 -10.06 -3.13 20.19
C GLN A 123 -11.34 -2.35 20.49
N LEU A 124 -11.22 -1.13 21.03
CA LEU A 124 -12.37 -0.27 21.30
C LEU A 124 -13.07 0.21 20.01
N LEU A 125 -12.35 0.26 18.88
CA LEU A 125 -12.91 0.62 17.57
C LEU A 125 -13.60 -0.54 16.84
N GLU A 126 -13.44 -1.78 17.30
CA GLU A 126 -13.99 -2.96 16.64
C GLU A 126 -15.49 -2.84 16.30
N PRO A 127 -16.38 -2.25 17.14
CA PRO A 127 -17.78 -2.04 16.78
C PRO A 127 -17.98 -1.11 15.58
N THR A 128 -17.13 -0.11 15.39
CA THR A 128 -17.27 0.96 14.38
C THR A 128 -16.90 0.47 12.98
N VAL A 129 -15.84 -0.31 12.85
CA VAL A 129 -15.20 -0.60 11.56
C VAL A 129 -15.35 -2.04 11.12
N GLY A 130 -15.19 -2.28 9.83
CA GLY A 130 -15.16 -3.60 9.21
C GLY A 130 -13.76 -4.18 9.09
N GLY A 131 -12.71 -3.39 9.39
CA GLY A 131 -11.31 -3.83 9.41
C GLY A 131 -10.35 -2.75 9.93
N ILE A 132 -9.15 -3.17 10.33
CA ILE A 132 -8.05 -2.30 10.79
C ILE A 132 -6.85 -2.45 9.86
N ASN A 133 -6.42 -1.35 9.25
CA ASN A 133 -5.14 -1.26 8.55
C ASN A 133 -4.11 -0.55 9.45
N LEU A 134 -3.11 -1.27 9.93
CA LEU A 134 -1.99 -0.71 10.68
C LEU A 134 -0.95 -0.15 9.71
N GLU A 135 -0.46 1.05 9.99
CA GLU A 135 0.44 1.78 9.08
C GLU A 135 1.55 2.51 9.84
N ASP A 136 2.77 2.54 9.32
CA ASP A 136 3.88 3.37 9.79
C ASP A 136 4.17 3.23 11.31
N ILE A 137 4.07 2.00 11.83
CA ILE A 137 4.42 1.65 13.21
C ILE A 137 5.78 0.94 13.22
N LYS A 138 6.71 1.42 14.04
CA LYS A 138 8.08 0.87 14.07
C LYS A 138 8.13 -0.58 14.57
N ALA A 139 9.15 -1.31 14.11
CA ALA A 139 9.53 -2.59 14.67
C ALA A 139 10.41 -2.43 15.93
N PRO A 140 10.31 -3.35 16.91
CA PRO A 140 9.53 -4.59 16.90
C PRO A 140 8.07 -4.46 17.35
N GLU A 141 7.63 -3.28 17.85
CA GLU A 141 6.31 -3.07 18.44
C GLU A 141 5.17 -3.40 17.46
N CYS A 142 5.34 -3.10 16.17
CA CYS A 142 4.38 -3.42 15.13
C CYS A 142 4.02 -4.91 15.04
N PHE A 143 4.97 -5.81 15.33
CA PHE A 143 4.73 -7.25 15.31
C PHE A 143 3.83 -7.67 16.47
N TYR A 144 4.15 -7.18 17.68
CA TYR A 144 3.36 -7.46 18.88
C TYR A 144 1.93 -6.92 18.73
N ILE A 145 1.77 -5.68 18.27
CA ILE A 145 0.47 -5.05 18.07
C ILE A 145 -0.37 -5.89 17.10
N GLU A 146 0.18 -6.23 15.93
CA GLU A 146 -0.55 -7.00 14.94
C GLU A 146 -0.91 -8.41 15.44
N GLU A 147 0.05 -9.14 16.03
CA GLU A 147 -0.17 -10.49 16.55
C GLU A 147 -1.28 -10.49 17.62
N LYS A 148 -1.26 -9.51 18.53
CA LYS A 148 -2.26 -9.37 19.59
C LYS A 148 -3.64 -9.02 19.04
N LEU A 149 -3.72 -8.09 18.08
CA LEU A 149 -4.99 -7.68 17.48
C LEU A 149 -5.60 -8.82 16.65
N LYS A 150 -4.81 -9.51 15.82
CA LYS A 150 -5.29 -10.67 15.05
C LYS A 150 -5.80 -11.81 15.93
N ALA A 151 -5.25 -11.96 17.14
CA ALA A 151 -5.67 -12.99 18.08
C ALA A 151 -6.94 -12.63 18.88
N THR A 152 -7.28 -11.34 19.00
CA THR A 152 -8.32 -10.87 19.93
C THR A 152 -9.53 -10.24 19.24
N MET A 153 -9.36 -9.67 18.06
CA MET A 153 -10.43 -9.03 17.29
C MET A 153 -11.17 -10.01 16.39
N LYS A 154 -12.40 -9.66 16.00
CA LYS A 154 -13.23 -10.43 15.05
C LYS A 154 -13.39 -9.74 13.68
N VAL A 155 -12.59 -8.71 13.43
CA VAL A 155 -12.47 -8.00 12.15
C VAL A 155 -11.04 -8.18 11.62
N PRO A 156 -10.82 -8.16 10.30
CA PRO A 156 -9.51 -8.34 9.73
C PRO A 156 -8.57 -7.19 10.14
N VAL A 157 -7.38 -7.57 10.59
CA VAL A 157 -6.27 -6.67 10.92
C VAL A 157 -5.13 -6.97 9.96
N PHE A 158 -4.57 -5.93 9.35
CA PHE A 158 -3.49 -6.04 8.37
C PHE A 158 -2.51 -4.90 8.55
N HIS A 159 -1.23 -5.21 8.69
CA HIS A 159 -0.17 -4.21 8.63
C HIS A 159 0.39 -4.10 7.22
N ASP A 160 0.20 -2.94 6.56
CA ASP A 160 0.54 -2.79 5.14
C ASP A 160 2.06 -2.81 4.88
N ASP A 161 2.85 -2.10 5.70
CA ASP A 161 4.32 -2.09 5.56
C ASP A 161 4.96 -3.47 5.76
N GLN A 162 4.27 -4.39 6.43
CA GLN A 162 4.72 -5.77 6.56
C GLN A 162 4.24 -6.59 5.36
N HIS A 163 2.93 -6.75 5.25
CA HIS A 163 2.35 -7.77 4.38
C HIS A 163 2.10 -7.27 2.97
N GLY A 164 1.79 -5.99 2.77
CA GLY A 164 1.66 -5.39 1.44
C GLY A 164 2.95 -5.53 0.66
N THR A 165 4.06 -5.06 1.23
CA THR A 165 5.38 -5.19 0.59
C THR A 165 5.75 -6.66 0.33
N ALA A 166 5.47 -7.56 1.26
CA ALA A 166 5.71 -9.00 1.09
C ALA A 166 4.91 -9.62 -0.07
N ILE A 167 3.63 -9.28 -0.21
CA ILE A 167 2.74 -9.82 -1.25
C ILE A 167 3.19 -9.35 -2.64
N ILE A 168 3.40 -8.04 -2.82
CA ILE A 168 3.70 -7.48 -4.14
C ILE A 168 5.10 -7.89 -4.59
N SER A 169 6.09 -7.83 -3.68
CA SER A 169 7.44 -8.32 -3.98
C SER A 169 7.47 -9.83 -4.20
N GLY A 170 6.60 -10.59 -3.53
CA GLY A 170 6.42 -12.03 -3.77
C GLY A 170 5.90 -12.32 -5.17
N ALA A 171 4.93 -11.53 -5.65
CA ALA A 171 4.42 -11.65 -7.02
C ALA A 171 5.52 -11.35 -8.05
N ALA A 172 6.28 -10.28 -7.82
CA ALA A 172 7.43 -9.94 -8.66
C ALA A 172 8.51 -11.03 -8.62
N LEU A 173 8.77 -11.64 -7.46
CA LEU A 173 9.75 -12.72 -7.31
C LEU A 173 9.37 -13.96 -8.13
N LEU A 174 8.12 -14.41 -8.03
CA LEU A 174 7.64 -15.57 -8.78
C LEU A 174 7.84 -15.37 -10.29
N ASN A 175 7.44 -14.21 -10.79
CA ASN A 175 7.55 -13.87 -12.20
C ASN A 175 8.99 -13.67 -12.65
N ALA A 176 9.83 -13.03 -11.84
CA ALA A 176 11.25 -12.84 -12.15
C ALA A 176 11.97 -14.19 -12.23
N LEU A 177 11.72 -15.10 -11.28
CA LEU A 177 12.29 -16.44 -11.27
C LEU A 177 11.90 -17.26 -12.50
N GLU A 178 10.64 -17.16 -12.93
CA GLU A 178 10.16 -17.79 -14.16
C GLU A 178 10.89 -17.27 -15.39
N ILE A 179 11.05 -15.95 -15.53
CA ILE A 179 11.74 -15.32 -16.65
C ILE A 179 13.20 -15.77 -16.74
N VAL A 180 13.89 -15.92 -15.60
CA VAL A 180 15.30 -16.34 -15.57
C VAL A 180 15.48 -17.86 -15.50
N GLY A 181 14.39 -18.62 -15.41
CA GLY A 181 14.41 -20.08 -15.32
C GLY A 181 15.06 -20.62 -14.03
N LYS A 182 14.93 -19.93 -12.90
CA LYS A 182 15.50 -20.34 -11.60
C LYS A 182 14.46 -21.01 -10.71
N ASP A 183 14.86 -22.13 -10.10
CA ASP A 183 14.06 -22.86 -9.12
C ASP A 183 14.06 -22.12 -7.77
N ILE A 184 12.87 -21.71 -7.31
CA ILE A 184 12.69 -20.96 -6.06
C ILE A 184 13.27 -21.68 -4.84
N ALA A 185 13.30 -23.01 -4.83
CA ALA A 185 13.87 -23.78 -3.73
C ALA A 185 15.41 -23.71 -3.70
N LYS A 186 16.06 -23.37 -4.82
CA LYS A 186 17.53 -23.42 -4.96
C LYS A 186 18.20 -22.05 -4.89
N VAL A 187 17.46 -20.96 -5.08
CA VAL A 187 18.04 -19.61 -5.11
C VAL A 187 18.66 -19.23 -3.77
N ARG A 188 19.81 -18.55 -3.83
CA ARG A 188 20.42 -17.86 -2.68
C ARG A 188 19.84 -16.45 -2.58
N LEU A 189 19.14 -16.15 -1.49
CA LEU A 189 18.42 -14.90 -1.31
C LEU A 189 19.04 -14.09 -0.17
N VAL A 190 19.36 -12.83 -0.42
CA VAL A 190 19.84 -11.88 0.58
C VAL A 190 18.76 -10.84 0.84
N VAL A 191 18.34 -10.70 2.10
CA VAL A 191 17.46 -9.60 2.53
C VAL A 191 18.30 -8.60 3.30
N ASN A 192 18.31 -7.33 2.88
CA ASN A 192 18.96 -6.25 3.60
C ASN A 192 17.90 -5.33 4.20
N GLY A 193 17.84 -5.31 5.53
CA GLY A 193 16.73 -4.72 6.28
C GLY A 193 16.07 -5.79 7.14
N ALA A 194 16.26 -5.71 8.46
CA ALA A 194 15.70 -6.65 9.44
C ALA A 194 14.60 -6.01 10.30
N GLY A 195 13.86 -5.06 9.72
CA GLY A 195 12.66 -4.43 10.28
C GLY A 195 11.38 -5.17 9.88
N ALA A 196 10.25 -4.49 10.02
CA ALA A 196 8.90 -4.99 9.75
C ALA A 196 8.79 -5.65 8.36
N ALA A 197 9.02 -4.87 7.30
CA ALA A 197 8.95 -5.31 5.91
C ALA A 197 9.90 -6.47 5.60
N GLY A 198 11.17 -6.35 5.97
CA GLY A 198 12.19 -7.35 5.64
C GLY A 198 11.92 -8.73 6.24
N ILE A 199 11.48 -8.78 7.51
CA ILE A 199 11.08 -10.03 8.17
C ILE A 199 9.82 -10.60 7.53
N ALA A 200 8.83 -9.75 7.21
CA ALA A 200 7.58 -10.19 6.59
C ALA A 200 7.82 -10.75 5.17
N CYS A 201 8.60 -10.05 4.33
CA CYS A 201 9.05 -10.53 3.02
C CYS A 201 9.76 -11.88 3.12
N ALA A 202 10.75 -12.01 4.01
CA ALA A 202 11.49 -13.26 4.18
C ALA A 202 10.56 -14.43 4.58
N LYS A 203 9.65 -14.21 5.54
CA LYS A 203 8.64 -15.20 5.96
C LYS A 203 7.70 -15.57 4.81
N HIS A 204 7.32 -14.60 3.99
CA HIS A 204 6.44 -14.81 2.84
C HIS A 204 7.13 -15.59 1.72
N TYR A 205 8.38 -15.27 1.40
CA TYR A 205 9.15 -16.01 0.40
C TYR A 205 9.38 -17.47 0.80
N VAL A 206 9.54 -17.75 2.11
CA VAL A 206 9.57 -19.13 2.60
C VAL A 206 8.27 -19.87 2.29
N ARG A 207 7.11 -19.23 2.48
CA ARG A 207 5.80 -19.81 2.14
C ARG A 207 5.62 -20.02 0.63
N LEU A 208 6.26 -19.18 -0.18
CA LEU A 208 6.27 -19.33 -1.64
C LEU A 208 7.18 -20.47 -2.13
N GLY A 209 8.16 -20.88 -1.32
CA GLY A 209 9.03 -22.02 -1.61
C GLY A 209 10.53 -21.77 -1.45
N VAL A 210 10.96 -20.56 -1.06
CA VAL A 210 12.37 -20.31 -0.77
C VAL A 210 12.76 -21.08 0.49
N ARG A 211 13.85 -21.85 0.43
CA ARG A 211 14.34 -22.59 1.60
C ARG A 211 14.93 -21.65 2.64
N LEU A 212 14.60 -21.84 3.90
CA LEU A 212 15.03 -20.96 4.99
C LEU A 212 16.56 -20.89 5.09
N GLU A 213 17.26 -22.02 4.89
CA GLU A 213 18.72 -22.11 4.89
C GLU A 213 19.39 -21.31 3.76
N ASN A 214 18.64 -20.95 2.71
CA ASN A 214 19.14 -20.17 1.59
C ASN A 214 18.97 -18.65 1.79
N ILE A 215 18.30 -18.22 2.87
CA ILE A 215 18.07 -16.82 3.17
C ILE A 215 19.18 -16.29 4.10
N THR A 216 19.88 -15.25 3.66
CA THR A 216 20.81 -14.48 4.50
C THR A 216 20.20 -13.11 4.79
N LEU A 217 19.90 -12.85 6.07
CA LEU A 217 19.38 -11.57 6.52
C LEU A 217 20.54 -10.65 6.95
N CYS A 218 20.48 -9.38 6.55
CA CYS A 218 21.42 -8.32 6.93
C CYS A 218 20.68 -7.17 7.61
N ASP A 219 21.32 -6.54 8.59
CA ASP A 219 20.84 -5.33 9.25
C ASP A 219 21.96 -4.29 9.39
N THR A 220 21.72 -3.24 10.18
CA THR A 220 22.67 -2.14 10.39
C THR A 220 24.01 -2.56 11.02
N LYS A 221 24.16 -3.79 11.53
CA LYS A 221 25.45 -4.34 11.99
C LYS A 221 26.00 -5.45 11.10
N GLY A 222 25.45 -5.62 9.89
CA GLY A 222 25.86 -6.64 8.93
C GLY A 222 24.98 -7.90 9.00
N VAL A 223 25.57 -9.04 8.64
CA VAL A 223 24.84 -10.32 8.56
C VAL A 223 24.27 -10.72 9.92
N VAL A 224 23.03 -11.24 9.92
CA VAL A 224 22.38 -11.86 11.07
C VAL A 224 22.78 -13.34 11.09
N TYR A 225 23.57 -13.73 12.10
CA TYR A 225 24.14 -15.07 12.22
C TYR A 225 23.93 -15.66 13.61
N LYS A 226 24.02 -16.99 13.73
CA LYS A 226 23.85 -17.68 15.02
C LYS A 226 24.89 -17.21 16.04
N ARG A 227 24.45 -16.93 17.28
CA ARG A 227 25.28 -16.43 18.39
C ARG A 227 25.85 -15.02 18.18
N ARG A 228 25.28 -14.23 17.27
CA ARG A 228 25.56 -12.79 17.22
C ARG A 228 25.11 -12.13 18.52
N SER A 229 25.98 -11.35 19.16
CA SER A 229 25.78 -10.83 20.51
C SER A 229 25.00 -9.52 20.60
N CYS A 230 24.76 -8.83 19.48
CA CYS A 230 24.17 -7.49 19.48
C CYS A 230 23.10 -7.29 18.40
N GLY A 231 22.09 -6.49 18.71
CA GLY A 231 21.03 -6.11 17.77
C GLY A 231 20.08 -7.25 17.37
N MET A 232 20.03 -8.32 18.17
CA MET A 232 19.16 -9.48 17.96
C MET A 232 17.81 -9.30 18.67
N ASN A 233 16.78 -9.95 18.13
CA ASN A 233 15.47 -10.12 18.75
C ASN A 233 14.88 -11.46 18.26
N ALA A 234 13.77 -11.91 18.87
CA ALA A 234 13.15 -13.20 18.56
C ALA A 234 12.82 -13.38 17.06
N TYR A 235 12.44 -12.29 16.37
CA TYR A 235 12.10 -12.33 14.95
C TYR A 235 13.35 -12.52 14.05
N LYS A 236 14.47 -11.88 14.40
CA LYS A 236 15.76 -12.03 13.69
C LYS A 236 16.39 -13.40 13.95
N GLU A 237 16.23 -13.95 15.14
CA GLU A 237 16.78 -15.26 15.51
C GLU A 237 16.29 -16.38 14.59
N HIS A 238 15.04 -16.30 14.12
CA HIS A 238 14.47 -17.25 13.16
C HIS A 238 15.26 -17.33 11.83
N PHE A 239 15.88 -16.23 11.41
CA PHE A 239 16.66 -16.15 10.16
C PHE A 239 18.18 -16.18 10.39
N ALA A 240 18.63 -16.40 11.63
CA ALA A 240 20.05 -16.43 11.95
C ALA A 240 20.72 -17.70 11.43
N GLN A 241 21.60 -17.55 10.43
CA GLN A 241 22.30 -18.67 9.80
C GLN A 241 23.62 -19.02 10.50
N ALA A 242 24.02 -20.30 10.42
CA ALA A 242 25.36 -20.73 10.82
C ALA A 242 26.35 -20.41 9.69
N THR A 243 26.91 -19.20 9.70
CA THR A 243 27.75 -18.71 8.59
C THR A 243 28.95 -17.88 9.06
N GLY A 244 30.02 -17.88 8.26
CA GLY A 244 31.21 -17.03 8.44
C GLY A 244 31.06 -15.60 7.89
N LEU A 245 30.01 -15.33 7.11
CA LEU A 245 29.78 -14.02 6.48
C LEU A 245 29.46 -12.95 7.53
N ARG A 246 29.95 -11.73 7.31
CA ARG A 246 29.78 -10.59 8.24
C ARG A 246 29.26 -9.34 7.57
N THR A 247 29.60 -9.11 6.31
CA THR A 247 29.19 -7.90 5.56
C THR A 247 28.13 -8.20 4.50
N LEU A 248 27.40 -7.17 4.08
CA LEU A 248 26.44 -7.27 2.96
C LEU A 248 27.13 -7.70 1.66
N GLU A 249 28.30 -7.14 1.37
CA GLU A 249 29.14 -7.51 0.21
C GLU A 249 29.43 -9.02 0.17
N GLN A 250 29.85 -9.58 1.31
CA GLN A 250 30.10 -11.02 1.43
C GLN A 250 28.84 -11.85 1.21
N ALA A 251 27.68 -11.38 1.69
CA ALA A 251 26.40 -12.06 1.49
C ALA A 251 25.95 -12.06 0.02
N LEU A 252 26.19 -10.95 -0.69
CA LEU A 252 25.81 -10.76 -2.10
C LEU A 252 26.65 -11.58 -3.08
N TYR A 253 27.86 -12.00 -2.69
CA TYR A 253 28.73 -12.79 -3.56
C TYR A 253 28.06 -14.11 -4.00
N GLY A 254 27.76 -14.20 -5.30
CA GLY A 254 27.05 -15.31 -5.93
C GLY A 254 25.60 -15.48 -5.46
N ALA A 255 24.97 -14.45 -4.89
CA ALA A 255 23.55 -14.46 -4.57
C ALA A 255 22.70 -14.35 -5.84
N ASP A 256 21.55 -15.02 -5.88
CA ASP A 256 20.61 -14.98 -7.00
C ASP A 256 19.62 -13.83 -6.90
N VAL A 257 19.21 -13.54 -5.66
CA VAL A 257 18.16 -12.58 -5.33
C VAL A 257 18.66 -11.66 -4.23
N PHE A 258 18.50 -10.35 -4.43
CA PHE A 258 18.66 -9.32 -3.41
C PHE A 258 17.33 -8.63 -3.17
N VAL A 259 16.98 -8.45 -1.89
CA VAL A 259 15.79 -7.73 -1.44
C VAL A 259 16.20 -6.68 -0.42
N GLY A 260 16.24 -5.42 -0.86
CA GLY A 260 16.54 -4.24 -0.08
C GLY A 260 15.27 -3.59 0.47
N LEU A 261 15.22 -3.48 1.80
CA LEU A 261 14.19 -2.82 2.60
C LEU A 261 14.88 -2.03 3.71
N SER A 262 15.82 -1.18 3.30
CA SER A 262 16.85 -0.58 4.16
C SER A 262 17.01 0.91 3.89
N VAL A 263 18.20 1.35 3.47
CA VAL A 263 18.57 2.75 3.30
C VAL A 263 19.16 2.99 1.91
N GLN A 264 19.05 4.22 1.45
CA GLN A 264 19.64 4.69 0.21
C GLN A 264 21.13 4.32 0.10
N GLY A 265 21.54 3.86 -1.07
CA GLY A 265 22.96 3.63 -1.39
C GLY A 265 23.62 2.47 -0.64
N ALA A 266 22.85 1.58 -0.02
CA ALA A 266 23.38 0.41 0.69
C ALA A 266 24.07 -0.61 -0.22
N VAL A 267 23.76 -0.61 -1.53
CA VAL A 267 24.34 -1.53 -2.52
C VAL A 267 25.14 -0.74 -3.55
N THR A 268 26.40 -1.13 -3.76
CA THR A 268 27.25 -0.53 -4.79
C THR A 268 27.21 -1.33 -6.10
N ALA A 269 27.61 -0.68 -7.20
CA ALA A 269 27.81 -1.33 -8.49
C ALA A 269 28.76 -2.54 -8.41
N ASP A 270 29.81 -2.47 -7.59
CA ASP A 270 30.76 -3.58 -7.43
C ASP A 270 30.15 -4.77 -6.71
N MET A 271 29.37 -4.53 -5.64
CA MET A 271 28.61 -5.60 -4.98
C MET A 271 27.67 -6.30 -5.96
N LEU A 272 26.93 -5.54 -6.77
CA LEU A 272 26.03 -6.07 -7.80
C LEU A 272 26.78 -6.94 -8.82
N ARG A 273 27.99 -6.53 -9.23
CA ARG A 273 28.85 -7.30 -10.15
C ARG A 273 29.33 -8.64 -9.59
N THR A 274 29.21 -8.90 -8.29
CA THR A 274 29.57 -10.19 -7.68
C THR A 274 28.41 -11.19 -7.59
N MET A 275 27.17 -10.76 -7.83
CA MET A 275 26.00 -11.63 -7.75
C MET A 275 26.01 -12.71 -8.87
N ALA A 276 25.17 -13.74 -8.75
CA ALA A 276 25.02 -14.77 -9.77
C ALA A 276 24.52 -14.22 -11.12
N LYS A 277 24.64 -15.00 -12.21
CA LYS A 277 24.06 -14.66 -13.53
C LYS A 277 22.55 -14.44 -13.41
N ASP A 278 22.02 -13.49 -14.18
CA ASP A 278 20.62 -13.07 -14.16
C ASP A 278 20.16 -12.76 -12.73
N PRO A 279 20.81 -11.81 -12.01
CA PRO A 279 20.42 -11.51 -10.65
C PRO A 279 19.08 -10.77 -10.63
N ILE A 280 18.29 -11.07 -9.62
CA ILE A 280 17.03 -10.38 -9.33
C ILE A 280 17.31 -9.41 -8.17
N VAL A 281 17.06 -8.12 -8.39
CA VAL A 281 17.41 -7.05 -7.44
C VAL A 281 16.17 -6.21 -7.17
N PHE A 282 15.63 -6.34 -5.97
CA PHE A 282 14.53 -5.52 -5.49
C PHE A 282 15.09 -4.46 -4.54
N ALA A 283 15.24 -3.22 -5.00
CA ALA A 283 15.76 -2.10 -4.20
C ALA A 283 14.59 -1.18 -3.81
N MET A 284 13.97 -1.45 -2.66
CA MET A 284 12.66 -0.92 -2.28
C MET A 284 12.71 0.14 -1.18
N ALA A 285 13.89 0.62 -0.78
CA ALA A 285 13.98 1.80 0.07
C ALA A 285 13.30 3.02 -0.60
N ASN A 286 12.58 3.81 0.20
CA ASN A 286 11.89 5.02 -0.23
C ASN A 286 12.37 6.24 0.57
N PRO A 287 12.47 7.43 -0.04
CA PRO A 287 12.19 7.72 -1.45
C PRO A 287 13.32 7.28 -2.40
N ASP A 288 14.53 7.04 -1.88
CA ASP A 288 15.70 6.71 -2.66
C ASP A 288 16.14 5.25 -2.41
N PRO A 289 16.35 4.44 -3.47
CA PRO A 289 16.59 3.01 -3.35
C PRO A 289 18.02 2.68 -2.90
N GLU A 290 18.24 1.42 -2.50
CA GLU A 290 19.57 0.89 -2.15
C GLU A 290 20.60 1.04 -3.27
N ILE A 291 20.15 0.99 -4.52
CA ILE A 291 20.89 1.27 -5.75
C ILE A 291 19.89 1.78 -6.79
N THR A 292 20.26 2.77 -7.61
CA THR A 292 19.34 3.30 -8.64
C THR A 292 19.22 2.35 -9.84
N TYR A 293 18.14 2.50 -10.61
CA TYR A 293 17.92 1.68 -11.82
C TYR A 293 19.06 1.86 -12.83
N GLU A 294 19.47 3.11 -13.02
CA GLU A 294 20.54 3.48 -13.95
C GLU A 294 21.88 2.88 -13.52
N GLU A 295 22.26 2.99 -12.25
CA GLU A 295 23.50 2.41 -11.74
C GLU A 295 23.51 0.89 -11.84
N ALA A 296 22.40 0.23 -11.51
CA ALA A 296 22.30 -1.22 -11.58
C ALA A 296 22.41 -1.73 -13.03
N LYS A 297 21.69 -1.10 -13.97
CA LYS A 297 21.75 -1.44 -15.41
C LYS A 297 23.13 -1.14 -16.02
N ALA A 298 23.78 -0.07 -15.58
CA ALA A 298 25.15 0.25 -15.99
C ALA A 298 26.18 -0.75 -15.43
N ALA A 299 25.99 -1.19 -14.19
CA ALA A 299 26.85 -2.18 -13.54
C ALA A 299 26.70 -3.57 -14.15
N ARG A 300 25.48 -3.94 -14.58
CA ARG A 300 25.17 -5.27 -15.09
C ARG A 300 23.95 -5.29 -16.02
N ARG A 301 24.14 -5.76 -17.26
CA ARG A 301 23.08 -5.77 -18.30
C ARG A 301 21.97 -6.81 -18.06
N ASP A 302 22.30 -7.93 -17.44
CA ASP A 302 21.37 -9.02 -17.13
C ASP A 302 20.68 -8.85 -15.76
N VAL A 303 20.72 -7.67 -15.13
CA VAL A 303 19.93 -7.45 -13.90
C VAL A 303 18.44 -7.32 -14.23
N ILE A 304 17.61 -8.09 -13.52
CA ILE A 304 16.17 -7.82 -13.38
C ILE A 304 16.00 -6.97 -12.13
N MET A 305 15.38 -5.81 -12.29
CA MET A 305 15.28 -4.84 -11.20
C MET A 305 13.83 -4.48 -10.92
N ALA A 306 13.50 -4.33 -9.65
CA ALA A 306 12.26 -3.76 -9.15
C ALA A 306 12.57 -2.75 -8.04
N THR A 307 11.76 -1.70 -7.92
CA THR A 307 11.95 -0.66 -6.90
C THR A 307 10.63 -0.17 -6.34
N GLY A 308 10.64 0.67 -5.30
CA GLY A 308 9.42 1.36 -4.83
C GLY A 308 8.97 2.54 -5.72
N ARG A 309 9.81 2.95 -6.66
CA ARG A 309 9.65 4.18 -7.44
C ARG A 309 8.73 3.99 -8.66
N SER A 310 7.84 4.97 -8.87
CA SER A 310 6.85 4.94 -9.96
C SER A 310 7.42 5.25 -11.33
N ASP A 311 8.55 5.94 -11.38
CA ASP A 311 9.25 6.31 -12.60
C ASP A 311 10.19 5.21 -13.13
N TYR A 312 10.31 4.08 -12.42
CA TYR A 312 11.09 2.93 -12.86
C TYR A 312 10.20 1.75 -13.28
N PRO A 313 10.73 0.82 -14.10
CA PRO A 313 10.10 -0.47 -14.34
C PRO A 313 9.87 -1.25 -13.04
N ASN A 314 8.90 -2.17 -13.07
CA ASN A 314 8.61 -3.09 -11.96
C ASN A 314 8.46 -2.39 -10.59
N GLN A 315 7.53 -1.43 -10.50
CA GLN A 315 7.26 -0.74 -9.25
C GLN A 315 6.58 -1.67 -8.24
N VAL A 316 7.29 -2.07 -7.18
CA VAL A 316 6.71 -2.72 -6.00
C VAL A 316 6.08 -1.64 -5.13
N ASN A 317 4.77 -1.46 -5.26
CA ASN A 317 4.02 -0.49 -4.48
C ASN A 317 2.85 -1.17 -3.76
N ASN A 318 2.74 -0.94 -2.46
CA ASN A 318 1.70 -1.54 -1.62
C ASN A 318 0.27 -1.19 -2.06
N VAL A 319 0.07 -0.14 -2.87
CA VAL A 319 -1.24 0.18 -3.48
C VAL A 319 -1.81 -0.98 -4.31
N LEU A 320 -0.95 -1.87 -4.82
CA LEU A 320 -1.35 -3.11 -5.49
C LEU A 320 -1.83 -4.21 -4.53
N GLY A 321 -1.95 -3.93 -3.23
CA GLY A 321 -2.31 -4.92 -2.22
C GLY A 321 -3.46 -4.45 -1.34
N PHE A 322 -3.17 -3.52 -0.41
CA PHE A 322 -4.12 -3.21 0.67
C PHE A 322 -5.55 -2.89 0.21
N PRO A 323 -5.82 -2.10 -0.86
CA PRO A 323 -7.20 -1.79 -1.22
C PRO A 323 -7.98 -3.06 -1.57
N PHE A 324 -7.36 -3.94 -2.34
CA PHE A 324 -8.03 -5.09 -2.95
C PHE A 324 -8.08 -6.30 -2.00
N ILE A 325 -7.06 -6.46 -1.16
CA ILE A 325 -7.09 -7.45 -0.07
C ILE A 325 -8.22 -7.13 0.89
N PHE A 326 -8.35 -5.87 1.33
CA PHE A 326 -9.47 -5.47 2.17
C PHE A 326 -10.80 -5.61 1.44
N ARG A 327 -10.90 -5.28 0.15
CA ARG A 327 -12.14 -5.47 -0.62
C ARG A 327 -12.63 -6.92 -0.54
N GLY A 328 -11.73 -7.86 -0.85
CA GLY A 328 -12.02 -9.29 -0.77
C GLY A 328 -12.38 -9.75 0.64
N ALA A 329 -11.67 -9.26 1.66
CA ALA A 329 -11.93 -9.61 3.05
C ALA A 329 -13.27 -9.05 3.56
N LEU A 330 -13.60 -7.79 3.25
CA LEU A 330 -14.83 -7.11 3.67
C LEU A 330 -16.07 -7.73 3.03
N ASP A 331 -16.00 -8.06 1.73
CA ASP A 331 -17.16 -8.57 0.99
C ASP A 331 -17.64 -9.95 1.45
N VAL A 332 -16.74 -10.73 2.07
CA VAL A 332 -17.09 -12.02 2.71
C VAL A 332 -17.16 -11.94 4.24
N ARG A 333 -17.00 -10.74 4.81
CA ARG A 333 -16.91 -10.48 6.25
C ARG A 333 -15.90 -11.43 6.92
N ALA A 334 -14.69 -11.47 6.38
CA ALA A 334 -13.62 -12.31 6.91
C ALA A 334 -13.27 -11.87 8.34
N THR A 335 -13.14 -12.81 9.28
CA THR A 335 -12.74 -12.49 10.66
C THR A 335 -11.26 -12.15 10.79
N THR A 336 -10.45 -12.48 9.78
CA THR A 336 -9.01 -12.23 9.76
C THR A 336 -8.49 -12.24 8.31
N ILE A 337 -7.30 -11.66 8.09
CA ILE A 337 -6.51 -11.88 6.87
C ILE A 337 -5.40 -12.90 7.20
N ASN A 338 -5.62 -14.14 6.78
CA ASN A 338 -4.70 -15.25 7.05
C ASN A 338 -3.66 -15.43 5.93
N GLU A 339 -2.73 -16.37 6.14
CA GLU A 339 -1.61 -16.59 5.23
C GLU A 339 -2.04 -17.13 3.87
N ALA A 340 -3.13 -17.93 3.80
CA ALA A 340 -3.67 -18.42 2.54
C ALA A 340 -4.21 -17.28 1.67
N MET A 341 -4.89 -16.29 2.29
CA MET A 341 -5.36 -15.10 1.60
C MET A 341 -4.21 -14.27 1.03
N LYS A 342 -3.12 -14.08 1.78
CA LYS A 342 -1.91 -13.36 1.31
C LYS A 342 -1.23 -14.09 0.14
N LEU A 343 -1.16 -15.41 0.20
CA LEU A 343 -0.63 -16.23 -0.90
C LEU A 343 -1.52 -16.17 -2.15
N ALA A 344 -2.84 -16.16 -1.96
CA ALA A 344 -3.81 -16.02 -3.05
C ALA A 344 -3.67 -14.66 -3.74
N ALA A 345 -3.56 -13.57 -2.98
CA ALA A 345 -3.28 -12.23 -3.48
C ALA A 345 -1.99 -12.18 -4.32
N THR A 346 -0.89 -12.73 -3.78
CA THR A 346 0.41 -12.81 -4.46
C THR A 346 0.29 -13.52 -5.81
N LYS A 347 -0.36 -14.70 -5.83
CA LYS A 347 -0.52 -15.50 -7.04
C LYS A 347 -1.44 -14.82 -8.06
N ALA A 348 -2.47 -14.10 -7.60
CA ALA A 348 -3.37 -13.35 -8.47
C ALA A 348 -2.64 -12.21 -9.19
N LEU A 349 -1.82 -11.44 -8.47
CA LEU A 349 -1.00 -10.38 -9.06
C LEU A 349 0.03 -10.95 -10.05
N ALA A 350 0.71 -12.03 -9.68
CA ALA A 350 1.69 -12.68 -10.54
C ALA A 350 1.05 -13.21 -11.84
N ALA A 351 -0.14 -13.80 -11.75
CA ALA A 351 -0.89 -14.27 -12.92
C ALA A 351 -1.39 -13.11 -13.80
N LEU A 352 -1.96 -12.05 -13.19
CA LEU A 352 -2.47 -10.89 -13.92
C LEU A 352 -1.39 -10.19 -14.76
N ALA A 353 -0.14 -10.14 -14.27
CA ALA A 353 0.97 -9.53 -15.02
C ALA A 353 1.28 -10.24 -16.35
N LYS A 354 0.83 -11.49 -16.52
CA LYS A 354 1.04 -12.32 -17.72
C LYS A 354 -0.08 -12.17 -18.74
N GLU A 355 -1.20 -11.60 -18.33
CA GLU A 355 -2.32 -11.32 -19.22
C GLU A 355 -2.02 -10.11 -20.10
N GLU A 356 -2.64 -10.05 -21.28
CA GLU A 356 -2.53 -8.92 -22.18
C GLU A 356 -2.93 -7.62 -21.47
N VAL A 357 -2.10 -6.59 -21.55
CA VAL A 357 -2.34 -5.31 -20.85
C VAL A 357 -3.30 -4.44 -21.68
N PRO A 358 -4.45 -4.02 -21.13
CA PRO A 358 -5.42 -3.22 -21.85
C PRO A 358 -4.86 -1.85 -22.23
N GLU A 359 -5.29 -1.31 -23.38
CA GLU A 359 -4.90 0.03 -23.83
C GLU A 359 -5.22 1.13 -22.80
N SER A 360 -6.27 0.96 -21.99
CA SER A 360 -6.61 1.92 -20.94
C SER A 360 -5.48 2.09 -19.92
N VAL A 361 -4.75 1.01 -19.63
CA VAL A 361 -3.57 1.04 -18.75
C VAL A 361 -2.43 1.75 -19.46
N CYS A 362 -2.14 1.40 -20.72
CA CYS A 362 -1.11 2.06 -21.52
C CYS A 362 -1.34 3.59 -21.59
N ARG A 363 -2.59 4.03 -21.80
CA ARG A 363 -2.95 5.46 -21.81
C ARG A 363 -2.70 6.16 -20.47
N ALA A 364 -2.93 5.48 -19.35
CA ALA A 364 -2.66 6.04 -18.02
C ALA A 364 -1.15 6.29 -17.77
N TYR A 365 -0.28 5.65 -18.56
CA TYR A 365 1.17 5.79 -18.50
C TYR A 365 1.74 6.33 -19.82
N LEU A 366 1.14 7.43 -20.32
CA LEU A 366 1.64 8.19 -21.49
C LEU A 366 1.79 7.37 -22.79
N GLY A 367 1.01 6.30 -22.94
CA GLY A 367 1.03 5.44 -24.12
C GLY A 367 2.13 4.39 -24.13
N GLU A 368 2.84 4.18 -23.02
CA GLU A 368 3.79 3.09 -22.89
C GLU A 368 3.09 1.73 -23.05
N SER A 369 3.73 0.80 -23.79
CA SER A 369 3.25 -0.57 -23.93
C SER A 369 3.90 -1.48 -22.90
N PHE A 370 3.09 -2.31 -22.25
CA PHE A 370 3.55 -3.22 -21.21
C PHE A 370 3.31 -4.67 -21.63
N HIS A 371 4.36 -5.49 -21.55
CA HIS A 371 4.30 -6.91 -21.85
C HIS A 371 5.13 -7.67 -20.83
N PHE A 372 4.61 -8.82 -20.38
CA PHE A 372 5.29 -9.69 -19.43
C PHE A 372 6.75 -9.94 -19.82
N GLY A 373 7.68 -9.61 -18.92
CA GLY A 373 9.10 -9.69 -19.21
C GLY A 373 9.96 -9.02 -18.13
N ARG A 374 11.25 -8.84 -18.43
CA ARG A 374 12.24 -8.34 -17.44
C ARG A 374 11.91 -6.97 -16.88
N ASP A 375 11.20 -6.13 -17.63
CA ASP A 375 10.79 -4.79 -17.24
C ASP A 375 9.28 -4.69 -16.90
N TYR A 376 8.57 -5.83 -16.86
CA TYR A 376 7.16 -5.92 -16.42
C TYR A 376 6.87 -7.25 -15.71
N LEU A 377 7.10 -7.27 -14.40
CA LEU A 377 6.93 -8.42 -13.51
C LEU A 377 5.59 -8.42 -12.77
N ILE A 378 4.99 -7.25 -12.59
CA ILE A 378 3.79 -7.01 -11.76
C ILE A 378 2.90 -5.98 -12.45
N PRO A 379 1.57 -6.08 -12.28
CA PRO A 379 0.65 -5.14 -12.90
C PRO A 379 0.89 -3.71 -12.40
N LYS A 380 0.51 -2.71 -13.21
CA LYS A 380 0.57 -1.32 -12.79
C LYS A 380 -0.55 -0.96 -11.80
N PRO A 381 -0.34 -0.05 -10.84
CA PRO A 381 -1.39 0.44 -9.93
C PRO A 381 -2.69 0.87 -10.59
N PHE A 382 -2.60 1.53 -11.76
CA PHE A 382 -3.79 1.96 -12.51
C PHE A 382 -4.37 0.88 -13.43
N ASP A 383 -3.93 -0.38 -13.32
CA ASP A 383 -4.61 -1.50 -13.98
C ASP A 383 -5.93 -1.80 -13.25
N PRO A 384 -7.09 -1.47 -13.86
CA PRO A 384 -8.38 -1.60 -13.19
C PRO A 384 -8.75 -3.07 -12.90
N ARG A 385 -8.07 -4.02 -13.55
CA ARG A 385 -8.33 -5.46 -13.37
C ARG A 385 -7.85 -5.98 -12.02
N VAL A 386 -6.90 -5.30 -11.37
CA VAL A 386 -6.36 -5.72 -10.06
C VAL A 386 -7.49 -5.89 -9.04
N LEU A 387 -8.46 -4.96 -9.03
CA LEU A 387 -9.66 -5.06 -8.19
C LEU A 387 -10.38 -6.40 -8.34
N VAL A 388 -10.60 -6.83 -9.58
CA VAL A 388 -11.32 -8.07 -9.84
C VAL A 388 -10.45 -9.28 -9.51
N TRP A 389 -9.18 -9.28 -9.90
CA TRP A 389 -8.31 -10.46 -9.73
C TRP A 389 -7.96 -10.73 -8.28
N GLU A 390 -7.51 -9.70 -7.56
CA GLU A 390 -7.00 -9.88 -6.20
C GLU A 390 -8.14 -10.03 -5.19
N ALA A 391 -9.18 -9.18 -5.24
CA ALA A 391 -10.30 -9.28 -4.31
C ALA A 391 -11.06 -10.62 -4.44
N MET A 392 -11.17 -11.16 -5.67
CA MET A 392 -11.72 -12.50 -5.92
C MET A 392 -10.88 -13.60 -5.25
N ALA A 393 -9.56 -13.57 -5.46
CA ALA A 393 -8.65 -14.58 -4.93
C ALA A 393 -8.63 -14.56 -3.39
N VAL A 394 -8.66 -13.36 -2.80
CA VAL A 394 -8.70 -13.17 -1.35
C VAL A 394 -10.03 -13.64 -0.77
N ALA A 395 -11.16 -13.27 -1.37
CA ALA A 395 -12.49 -13.73 -0.94
C ALA A 395 -12.62 -15.26 -1.03
N GLN A 396 -12.13 -15.86 -2.12
CA GLN A 396 -12.11 -17.30 -2.30
C GLN A 396 -11.29 -17.99 -1.20
N ALA A 397 -10.05 -17.55 -0.96
CA ALA A 397 -9.20 -18.12 0.08
C ALA A 397 -9.80 -17.95 1.49
N ALA A 398 -10.47 -16.84 1.77
CA ALA A 398 -11.18 -16.62 3.03
C ALA A 398 -12.32 -17.63 3.24
N MET A 399 -13.08 -17.95 2.18
CA MET A 399 -14.12 -18.97 2.23
C MET A 399 -13.54 -20.38 2.39
N GLU A 400 -12.50 -20.73 1.63
CA GLU A 400 -11.85 -22.04 1.67
C GLU A 400 -11.21 -22.36 3.03
N THR A 401 -10.69 -21.33 3.70
CA THR A 401 -10.09 -21.45 5.05
C THR A 401 -11.10 -21.29 6.19
N GLY A 402 -12.38 -21.06 5.89
CA GLY A 402 -13.45 -20.98 6.88
C GLY A 402 -13.46 -19.70 7.72
N VAL A 403 -12.76 -18.65 7.31
CA VAL A 403 -12.73 -17.35 8.04
C VAL A 403 -13.80 -16.37 7.54
N ALA A 404 -14.45 -16.66 6.40
CA ALA A 404 -15.57 -15.89 5.86
C ALA A 404 -16.87 -16.10 6.66
N GLN A 405 -17.50 -15.01 7.13
CA GLN A 405 -18.81 -15.06 7.80
C GLN A 405 -19.98 -14.90 6.83
N MET A 406 -19.74 -14.41 5.62
CA MET A 406 -20.74 -14.24 4.57
C MET A 406 -20.23 -14.81 3.25
N PRO A 407 -20.30 -16.14 3.04
CA PRO A 407 -19.87 -16.76 1.79
C PRO A 407 -20.67 -16.23 0.59
N ILE A 408 -20.00 -16.08 -0.55
CA ILE A 408 -20.58 -15.51 -1.77
C ILE A 408 -20.31 -16.42 -2.98
N GLY A 409 -21.23 -16.40 -3.96
CA GLY A 409 -21.02 -17.08 -5.24
C GLY A 409 -19.98 -16.32 -6.08
N LEU A 410 -18.84 -16.95 -6.37
CA LEU A 410 -17.70 -16.34 -7.06
C LEU A 410 -18.07 -15.67 -8.39
N GLU A 411 -18.93 -16.29 -9.19
CA GLU A 411 -19.35 -15.72 -10.49
C GLU A 411 -20.23 -14.46 -10.33
N THR A 412 -21.14 -14.48 -9.35
CA THR A 412 -21.96 -13.30 -9.01
C THR A 412 -21.08 -12.17 -8.49
N TYR A 413 -20.12 -12.50 -7.64
CA TYR A 413 -19.18 -11.54 -7.06
C TYR A 413 -18.28 -10.90 -8.13
N ARG A 414 -17.74 -11.69 -9.07
CA ARG A 414 -17.00 -11.18 -10.23
C ARG A 414 -17.80 -10.12 -10.98
N LYS A 415 -19.07 -10.39 -11.29
CA LYS A 415 -19.95 -9.44 -11.98
C LYS A 415 -20.20 -8.18 -11.15
N GLN A 416 -20.30 -8.30 -9.82
CA GLN A 416 -20.45 -7.15 -8.94
C GLN A 416 -19.21 -6.25 -8.96
N LEU A 417 -18.01 -6.84 -8.82
CA LEU A 417 -16.74 -6.10 -8.89
C LEU A 417 -16.57 -5.39 -10.23
N GLN A 418 -16.90 -6.05 -11.35
CA GLN A 418 -16.86 -5.44 -12.69
C GLN A 418 -17.81 -4.24 -12.82
N ARG A 419 -19.01 -4.29 -12.21
CA ARG A 419 -19.94 -3.15 -12.18
C ARG A 419 -19.41 -2.01 -11.31
N SER A 420 -18.85 -2.33 -10.14
CA SER A 420 -18.23 -1.34 -9.25
C SER A 420 -17.07 -0.64 -9.95
N LEU A 421 -16.25 -1.39 -10.69
CA LEU A 421 -15.18 -0.86 -11.52
C LEU A 421 -15.69 0.13 -12.57
N GLY A 422 -16.77 -0.23 -13.27
CA GLY A 422 -17.41 0.68 -14.23
C GLY A 422 -17.85 2.00 -13.60
N ARG A 423 -18.38 1.98 -12.37
CA ARG A 423 -18.71 3.20 -11.62
C ARG A 423 -17.47 3.99 -11.21
N LEU A 424 -16.45 3.34 -10.66
CA LEU A 424 -15.19 3.99 -10.26
C LEU A 424 -14.53 4.69 -11.44
N LEU A 425 -14.52 4.04 -12.61
CA LEU A 425 -13.98 4.63 -13.84
C LEU A 425 -14.83 5.81 -14.33
N ALA A 426 -16.17 5.72 -14.28
CA ALA A 426 -17.07 6.81 -14.70
C ALA A 426 -17.01 8.07 -13.82
N HIS A 427 -16.63 7.95 -12.54
CA HIS A 427 -16.44 9.09 -11.63
C HIS A 427 -15.02 9.66 -11.67
N SER A 428 -14.13 9.07 -12.47
CA SER A 428 -12.82 9.65 -12.78
C SER A 428 -13.05 10.72 -13.84
N ALA A 429 -12.50 11.92 -13.66
CA ALA A 429 -12.42 12.88 -14.76
C ALA A 429 -11.79 12.19 -16.00
N PRO A 430 -12.23 12.51 -17.23
CA PRO A 430 -11.57 12.02 -18.43
C PRO A 430 -10.08 12.33 -18.32
N VAL A 431 -9.22 11.36 -18.61
CA VAL A 431 -7.75 11.56 -18.62
C VAL A 431 -7.37 12.73 -19.54
N ASP A 432 -8.21 13.03 -20.53
CA ASP A 432 -8.09 14.15 -21.45
C ASP A 432 -8.14 15.54 -20.76
N ASP A 433 -8.85 15.69 -19.63
CA ASP A 433 -8.86 16.96 -18.86
C ASP A 433 -7.62 17.12 -17.97
N ILE A 434 -6.92 16.03 -17.64
CA ILE A 434 -5.73 16.02 -16.76
C ILE A 434 -4.45 16.33 -17.57
N LEU A 435 -4.44 16.00 -18.86
CA LEU A 435 -3.32 16.28 -19.77
C LEU A 435 -3.43 17.63 -20.50
N ALA A 436 -4.51 18.37 -20.27
CA ALA A 436 -4.63 19.74 -20.78
C ALA A 436 -3.54 20.61 -20.11
N PRO A 437 -2.73 21.37 -20.88
CA PRO A 437 -1.81 22.33 -20.29
C PRO A 437 -2.62 23.28 -19.39
N PRO A 438 -2.09 23.67 -18.23
CA PRO A 438 -2.79 24.64 -17.37
C PRO A 438 -3.15 25.85 -18.23
N PRO A 439 -4.37 26.42 -18.07
CA PRO A 439 -4.78 27.56 -18.87
C PRO A 439 -3.70 28.62 -18.77
N ALA A 440 -3.19 29.08 -19.92
CA ALA A 440 -2.15 30.09 -19.99
C ALA A 440 -2.56 31.23 -19.05
N THR A 441 -1.78 31.42 -17.98
CA THR A 441 -2.01 32.53 -17.09
C THR A 441 -1.81 33.77 -17.94
N ALA A 442 -2.92 34.47 -18.23
CA ALA A 442 -2.86 35.75 -18.91
C ALA A 442 -1.85 36.62 -18.14
N PRO A 443 -0.89 37.27 -18.82
CA PRO A 443 0.10 38.07 -18.12
C PRO A 443 -0.67 39.09 -17.29
N ARG A 444 -0.45 39.07 -15.96
CA ARG A 444 -0.98 40.08 -15.06
C ARG A 444 -0.63 41.42 -15.65
N GLY A 445 -1.65 42.08 -16.22
CA GLY A 445 -1.51 43.41 -16.77
C GLY A 445 -0.91 44.28 -15.68
N VAL A 446 0.23 44.86 -15.98
CA VAL A 446 0.73 46.04 -15.28
C VAL A 446 -0.38 47.07 -15.44
N GLU A 447 -1.25 47.19 -14.42
CA GLU A 447 -2.13 48.34 -14.26
C GLU A 447 -1.22 49.55 -14.13
N THR A 448 -0.96 50.18 -15.26
CA THR A 448 -0.33 51.48 -15.32
C THR A 448 -1.19 52.45 -14.50
N SER A 449 -0.51 53.18 -13.64
CA SER A 449 -0.98 54.20 -12.70
C SER A 449 -1.84 55.32 -13.32
N ALA A 450 -2.16 55.26 -14.61
CA ALA A 450 -3.00 56.21 -15.33
C ALA A 450 -4.50 56.08 -14.99
N ARG A 451 -5.01 54.88 -14.65
CA ARG A 451 -6.44 54.70 -14.31
C ARG A 451 -6.81 55.08 -12.87
N ARG A 452 -5.85 55.05 -11.93
CA ARG A 452 -6.06 55.59 -10.57
C ARG A 452 -6.01 57.13 -10.52
N ALA A 453 -5.35 57.78 -11.47
CA ALA A 453 -5.30 59.24 -11.55
C ALA A 453 -6.60 59.87 -12.11
N MET A 454 -7.31 59.21 -13.04
CA MET A 454 -8.58 59.73 -13.57
C MET A 454 -9.75 59.58 -12.59
N ALA A 455 -9.79 58.53 -11.77
CA ALA A 455 -10.86 58.33 -10.78
C ALA A 455 -10.77 59.32 -9.59
N ALA A 456 -9.61 59.91 -9.33
CA ALA A 456 -9.41 60.92 -8.28
C ALA A 456 -9.78 62.35 -8.73
N MET A 457 -9.83 62.62 -10.04
CA MET A 457 -10.19 63.95 -10.57
C MET A 457 -11.71 64.15 -10.69
N GLU A 458 -12.50 63.10 -10.91
CA GLU A 458 -13.96 63.22 -11.00
C GLU A 458 -14.67 63.34 -9.64
N LEU A 459 -14.00 62.99 -8.54
CA LEU A 459 -14.55 63.12 -7.18
C LEU A 459 -14.33 64.51 -6.53
N SER A 460 -13.66 65.45 -7.19
CA SER A 460 -13.50 66.84 -6.70
C SER A 460 -14.40 67.88 -7.38
N ARG A 461 -15.25 67.46 -8.33
CA ARG A 461 -16.24 68.34 -9.00
C ARG A 461 -17.68 68.16 -8.53
N ALA A 462 -17.90 67.38 -7.48
CA ALA A 462 -19.19 67.24 -6.82
C ALA A 462 -19.05 67.48 -5.31
N ARG A 463 -18.68 68.71 -4.94
CA ARG A 463 -18.98 69.37 -3.65
C ARG A 463 -18.73 70.86 -3.75
#